data_AF-A0A2D6RG09-F1
#
_entry.id   AF-A0A2D6RG09-F1
#
_cell.length_a   1.000
_cell.length_b   1.000
_cell.length_c   1.000
_cell.angle_alpha   90.00
_cell.angle_beta   90.00
_cell.angle_gamma   90.00
#
_symmetry.space_group_name_H-M   'P 1'
#
loop_
_entity.id
_entity.type
_entity.pdbx_description
1 polymer ?
#
loop_
_entity_poly.entity_id
_entity_poly.type
_entity_poly.pdbx_seq_one_letter_code
_entity_poly.pdbx_strand_id
1 'polypeptide(L)'
;MDMGKRREKQLAKAKKEAVKVEEERFEFELADRRRTLDLLREIENQELGIKLQKKHISEMKIQLETGSIEELDNKGNPLKKHTLERRIEIFEDDLKKMKLTLMYLKEDLFFKVGDKAEQIKERLNEHYKIIREKVVDIRKTLEG
;
A
#
# COMPACT_ATOMS: atom_id res chain seq x y z
N MET A 1 44.65 33.10 -21.90
CA MET A 1 43.65 32.13 -21.41
C MET A 1 42.47 32.14 -22.38
N ASP A 2 42.00 30.97 -22.80
CA ASP A 2 41.03 30.81 -23.89
C ASP A 2 39.57 30.91 -23.38
N MET A 3 38.81 31.86 -23.92
CA MET A 3 37.42 32.16 -23.54
C MET A 3 36.45 31.04 -23.99
N GLY A 4 36.79 30.26 -25.02
CA GLY A 4 35.99 29.12 -25.49
C GLY A 4 35.91 28.01 -24.44
N LYS A 5 37.05 27.63 -23.85
CA LYS A 5 37.14 26.62 -22.78
C LYS A 5 36.37 27.02 -21.51
N ARG A 6 36.23 28.33 -21.23
CA ARG A 6 35.45 28.83 -20.08
C ARG A 6 33.94 28.71 -20.32
N ARG A 7 33.47 29.03 -21.53
CA ARG A 7 32.06 28.86 -21.92
C ARG A 7 31.64 27.39 -21.91
N GLU A 8 32.46 26.48 -22.43
CA GLU A 8 32.19 25.05 -22.40
C GLU A 8 32.10 24.50 -20.97
N LYS A 9 33.01 24.91 -20.06
CA LYS A 9 32.94 24.53 -18.64
C LYS A 9 31.67 25.02 -17.95
N GLN A 10 31.21 26.24 -18.25
CA GLN A 10 29.98 26.80 -17.69
C GLN A 10 28.73 26.07 -18.21
N LEU A 11 28.67 25.78 -19.51
CA LEU A 11 27.60 24.98 -20.13
C LEU A 11 27.56 23.54 -19.58
N ALA A 12 28.72 22.90 -19.40
CA ALA A 12 28.79 21.58 -18.79
C ALA A 12 28.32 21.59 -17.33
N LYS A 13 28.64 22.64 -16.56
CA LYS A 13 28.16 22.80 -15.19
C LYS A 13 26.64 23.00 -15.14
N ALA A 14 26.09 23.88 -15.97
CA ALA A 14 24.65 24.13 -16.04
C ALA A 14 23.86 22.88 -16.46
N LYS A 15 24.39 22.08 -17.41
CA LYS A 15 23.78 20.80 -17.79
C LYS A 15 23.78 19.79 -16.64
N LYS A 16 24.89 19.66 -15.90
CA LYS A 16 24.95 18.77 -14.72
C LYS A 16 23.97 19.19 -13.63
N GLU A 17 23.85 20.50 -13.41
CA GLU A 17 22.94 21.05 -12.39
C GLU A 17 21.48 20.86 -12.78
N ALA A 18 21.12 21.03 -14.05
CA ALA A 18 19.79 20.71 -14.57
C ALA A 18 19.44 19.22 -14.46
N VAL A 19 20.40 18.33 -14.78
CA VAL A 19 20.21 16.87 -14.60
C VAL A 19 19.96 16.53 -13.13
N LYS A 20 20.74 17.10 -12.20
CA LYS A 20 20.57 16.86 -10.76
C LYS A 20 19.20 17.30 -10.25
N VAL A 21 18.71 18.47 -10.69
CA VAL A 21 17.37 18.95 -10.32
C VAL A 21 16.27 18.03 -10.86
N GLU A 22 16.41 17.54 -12.08
CA GLU A 22 15.45 16.60 -12.67
C GLU A 22 15.50 15.22 -11.98
N GLU A 23 16.69 14.73 -11.61
CA GLU A 23 16.87 13.51 -10.82
C GLU A 23 16.19 13.63 -9.44
N GLU A 24 16.42 14.73 -8.71
CA GLU A 24 15.81 14.98 -7.41
C GLU A 24 14.27 15.03 -7.50
N ARG A 25 13.75 15.70 -8.54
CA ARG A 25 12.32 15.74 -8.82
C ARG A 25 11.76 14.34 -9.12
N PHE A 26 12.46 13.57 -9.93
CA PHE A 26 12.05 12.21 -10.28
C PHE A 26 12.04 11.28 -9.07
N GLU A 27 13.06 11.35 -8.21
CA GLU A 27 13.11 10.59 -6.95
C GLU A 27 11.96 10.93 -6.03
N PHE A 28 11.62 12.22 -5.92
CA PHE A 28 10.47 12.68 -5.14
C PHE A 28 9.15 12.12 -5.68
N GLU A 29 8.93 12.21 -7.00
CA GLU A 29 7.73 11.66 -7.65
C GLU A 29 7.62 10.14 -7.49
N LEU A 30 8.74 9.41 -7.57
CA LEU A 30 8.78 7.96 -7.34
C LEU A 30 8.43 7.61 -5.89
N ALA A 31 8.99 8.33 -4.92
CA ALA A 31 8.73 8.10 -3.51
C ALA A 31 7.26 8.36 -3.14
N ASP A 32 6.64 9.38 -3.75
CA ASP A 32 5.23 9.67 -3.56
C ASP A 32 4.31 8.60 -4.15
N ARG A 33 4.59 8.14 -5.38
CA ARG A 33 3.87 7.03 -6.01
C ARG A 33 3.99 5.73 -5.22
N ARG A 34 5.17 5.42 -4.69
CA ARG A 34 5.40 4.24 -3.85
C ARG A 34 4.56 4.29 -2.58
N ARG A 35 4.53 5.43 -1.89
CA ARG A 35 3.69 5.63 -0.70
C ARG A 35 2.20 5.48 -1.00
N THR A 36 1.75 5.92 -2.18
CA THR A 36 0.37 5.75 -2.62
C THR A 36 0.03 4.28 -2.89
N LEU A 37 0.94 3.54 -3.53
CA LEU A 37 0.80 2.10 -3.75
C LEU A 37 0.73 1.30 -2.44
N ASP A 38 1.61 1.62 -1.49
CA ASP A 38 1.64 0.96 -0.19
C ASP A 38 0.31 1.18 0.54
N LEU A 39 -0.25 2.39 0.48
CA LEU A 39 -1.55 2.73 1.06
C LEU A 39 -2.71 1.96 0.39
N LEU A 40 -2.72 1.88 -0.95
CA LEU A 40 -3.71 1.08 -1.68
C LEU A 40 -3.67 -0.40 -1.28
N ARG A 41 -2.47 -0.97 -1.16
CA ARG A 41 -2.28 -2.35 -0.73
C ARG A 41 -2.75 -2.57 0.71
N GLU A 42 -2.48 -1.60 1.60
CA GLU A 42 -2.93 -1.66 2.98
C GLU A 42 -4.46 -1.64 3.09
N ILE A 43 -5.12 -0.78 2.30
CA ILE A 43 -6.59 -0.75 2.18
C ILE A 43 -7.13 -2.11 1.73
N GLU A 44 -6.57 -2.71 0.67
CA GLU A 44 -7.00 -4.02 0.16
C GLU A 44 -6.84 -5.13 1.21
N ASN A 45 -5.69 -5.15 1.90
CA ASN A 45 -5.44 -6.11 2.98
C ASN A 45 -6.45 -5.93 4.12
N GLN A 46 -6.77 -4.69 4.46
CA GLN A 46 -7.71 -4.36 5.53
C GLN A 46 -9.15 -4.75 5.16
N GLU A 47 -9.57 -4.54 3.91
CA GLU A 47 -10.86 -5.01 3.39
C GLU A 47 -10.98 -6.53 3.43
N LEU A 48 -9.92 -7.24 3.02
CA LEU A 48 -9.85 -8.70 3.10
C LEU A 48 -9.92 -9.17 4.56
N GLY A 49 -9.16 -8.55 5.46
CA GLY A 49 -9.18 -8.84 6.88
C GLY A 49 -10.57 -8.67 7.49
N ILE A 50 -11.26 -7.57 7.17
CA ILE A 50 -12.65 -7.31 7.60
C ILE A 50 -13.59 -8.41 7.11
N LYS A 51 -13.45 -8.86 5.85
CA LYS A 51 -14.27 -9.93 5.28
C LYS A 51 -14.06 -11.26 6.00
N LEU A 52 -12.80 -11.64 6.23
CA LEU A 52 -12.44 -12.87 6.93
C LEU A 52 -12.94 -12.84 8.38
N GLN A 53 -12.75 -11.73 9.07
CA GLN A 53 -13.21 -11.54 10.45
C GLN A 53 -14.73 -11.66 10.58
N LYS A 54 -15.49 -11.06 9.66
CA LYS A 54 -16.96 -11.21 9.61
C LYS A 54 -17.38 -12.67 9.44
N LYS A 55 -16.71 -13.40 8.53
CA LYS A 55 -16.97 -14.82 8.28
C LYS A 55 -16.72 -15.63 9.54
N HIS A 56 -15.58 -15.41 10.19
CA HIS A 56 -15.22 -16.12 11.42
C HIS A 56 -16.22 -15.86 12.57
N ILE A 57 -16.60 -14.60 12.81
CA ILE A 57 -17.64 -14.26 13.79
C ILE A 57 -18.96 -14.96 13.47
N SER A 58 -19.36 -15.01 12.20
CA SER A 58 -20.58 -15.72 11.78
C SER A 58 -20.52 -17.21 12.06
N GLU A 59 -19.38 -17.86 11.82
CA GLU A 59 -19.17 -19.28 12.10
C GLU A 59 -19.28 -19.58 13.59
N MET A 60 -18.65 -18.76 14.45
CA MET A 60 -18.77 -18.91 15.90
C MET A 60 -20.20 -18.67 16.41
N LYS A 61 -20.95 -17.74 15.81
CA LYS A 61 -22.37 -17.53 16.15
C LYS A 61 -23.23 -18.75 15.80
N ILE A 62 -22.99 -19.37 14.64
CA ILE A 62 -23.67 -20.62 14.26
C ILE A 62 -23.33 -21.74 15.24
N GLN A 63 -22.08 -21.86 15.70
CA GLN A 63 -21.70 -22.84 16.73
C GLN A 63 -22.46 -22.60 18.06
N LEU A 64 -22.66 -21.34 18.46
CA LEU A 64 -23.46 -21.00 19.65
C LEU A 64 -24.94 -21.38 19.50
N GLU A 65 -25.51 -21.13 18.32
CA GLU A 65 -26.92 -21.43 18.02
C GLU A 65 -27.18 -22.93 17.97
N THR A 66 -26.27 -23.68 17.35
CA THR A 66 -26.39 -25.14 17.17
C THR A 66 -25.93 -25.92 18.40
N GLY A 67 -25.12 -25.31 19.28
CA GLY A 67 -24.50 -25.97 20.43
C GLY A 67 -23.32 -26.88 20.07
N SER A 68 -22.97 -27.01 18.79
CA SER A 68 -21.81 -27.76 18.32
C SER A 68 -20.59 -26.85 18.27
N ILE A 69 -19.87 -26.77 19.39
CA ILE A 69 -18.68 -25.91 19.50
C ILE A 69 -17.46 -26.68 18.99
N GLU A 70 -16.90 -26.21 17.86
CA GLU A 70 -15.70 -26.76 17.22
C GLU A 70 -14.44 -25.98 17.61
N GLU A 71 -14.59 -24.72 18.05
CA GLU A 71 -13.47 -23.92 18.50
C GLU A 71 -12.78 -24.54 19.70
N LEU A 72 -11.44 -24.56 19.68
CA LEU A 72 -10.63 -25.23 20.70
C LEU A 72 -9.93 -24.22 21.62
N ASP A 73 -9.76 -24.63 22.87
CA ASP A 73 -8.86 -23.98 23.81
C ASP A 73 -7.38 -24.34 23.51
N ASN A 74 -6.47 -23.72 24.25
CA ASN A 74 -5.03 -23.95 24.09
C ASN A 74 -4.59 -25.39 24.45
N LYS A 75 -5.48 -26.21 24.99
CA LYS A 75 -5.26 -27.62 25.32
C LYS A 75 -5.95 -28.56 24.32
N GLY A 76 -6.57 -28.03 23.26
CA GLY A 76 -7.27 -28.80 22.24
C GLY A 76 -8.67 -29.26 22.64
N ASN A 77 -9.25 -28.74 23.73
CA ASN A 77 -10.63 -29.07 24.12
C ASN A 77 -11.61 -28.06 23.52
N PRO A 78 -12.83 -28.47 23.14
CA PRO A 78 -13.88 -27.54 22.75
C PRO A 78 -14.10 -26.44 23.78
N LEU A 79 -14.25 -25.19 23.29
CA LEU A 79 -14.52 -24.05 24.14
C LEU A 79 -15.85 -24.24 24.88
N LYS A 80 -15.91 -23.72 26.11
CA LYS A 80 -17.19 -23.56 26.81
C LYS A 80 -18.01 -22.47 26.13
N LYS A 81 -19.33 -22.58 26.17
CA LYS A 81 -20.28 -21.60 25.59
C LYS A 81 -19.94 -20.14 25.95
N HIS A 82 -19.78 -19.83 27.23
CA HIS A 82 -19.44 -18.47 27.69
C HIS A 82 -18.06 -17.99 27.20
N THR A 83 -17.12 -18.92 26.98
CA THR A 83 -15.81 -18.58 26.41
C THR A 83 -15.93 -18.22 24.94
N LEU A 84 -16.78 -18.95 24.19
CA LEU A 84 -17.07 -18.66 22.79
C LEU A 84 -17.82 -17.33 22.64
N GLU A 85 -18.81 -17.05 23.51
CA GLU A 85 -19.52 -15.76 23.57
C GLU A 85 -18.54 -14.59 23.77
N ARG A 86 -17.67 -14.68 24.79
CA ARG A 86 -16.66 -13.65 25.05
C ARG A 86 -15.68 -13.50 23.88
N ARG A 87 -15.33 -14.59 23.20
CA ARG A 87 -14.42 -14.55 22.05
C ARG A 87 -15.06 -13.86 20.85
N ILE A 88 -16.35 -14.08 20.62
CA ILE A 88 -17.13 -13.33 19.62
C ILE A 88 -17.11 -11.84 19.94
N GLU A 89 -17.35 -11.43 21.18
CA GLU A 89 -17.32 -10.01 21.59
C GLU A 89 -15.97 -9.35 21.28
N ILE A 90 -14.85 -10.01 21.65
CA ILE A 90 -13.50 -9.53 21.35
C ILE A 90 -13.31 -9.34 19.84
N PHE A 91 -13.73 -10.34 19.06
CA PHE A 91 -13.59 -10.31 17.62
C PHE A 91 -14.49 -9.25 16.95
N GLU A 92 -15.67 -8.97 17.50
CA GLU A 92 -16.53 -7.88 17.07
C GLU A 92 -15.92 -6.51 17.37
N ASP A 93 -15.28 -6.35 18.52
CA ASP A 93 -14.55 -5.12 18.86
C ASP A 93 -13.34 -4.91 17.95
N ASP A 94 -12.58 -5.96 17.65
CA ASP A 94 -11.49 -5.88 16.68
C ASP A 94 -12.00 -5.56 15.27
N LEU A 95 -13.15 -6.13 14.86
CA LEU A 95 -13.80 -5.76 13.61
C LEU A 95 -14.18 -4.27 13.56
N LYS A 96 -14.63 -3.67 14.66
CA LYS A 96 -14.91 -2.22 14.73
C LYS A 96 -13.63 -1.41 14.54
N LYS A 97 -12.55 -1.77 15.23
CA LYS A 97 -11.23 -1.12 15.06
C LYS A 97 -10.74 -1.23 13.63
N MET A 98 -10.85 -2.42 13.03
CA MET A 98 -10.42 -2.65 11.65
C MET A 98 -11.18 -1.76 10.65
N LYS A 99 -12.50 -1.61 10.83
CA LYS A 99 -13.32 -0.71 10.00
C LYS A 99 -12.92 0.75 10.19
N LEU A 100 -12.61 1.18 11.41
CA LEU A 100 -12.14 2.52 11.69
C LEU A 100 -10.79 2.79 11.02
N THR A 101 -9.84 1.86 11.12
CA THR A 101 -8.56 1.94 10.39
C THR A 101 -8.78 2.04 8.88
N LEU A 102 -9.66 1.21 8.31
CA LEU A 102 -9.97 1.27 6.88
C LEU A 102 -10.52 2.65 6.47
N MET A 103 -11.36 3.25 7.31
CA MET A 103 -11.90 4.59 7.08
C MET A 103 -10.78 5.63 7.01
N TYR A 104 -9.87 5.63 7.99
CA TYR A 104 -8.72 6.54 8.00
C TYR A 104 -7.79 6.33 6.80
N LEU A 105 -7.50 5.08 6.42
CA LEU A 105 -6.65 4.80 5.25
C LEU A 105 -7.30 5.32 3.96
N LYS A 106 -8.63 5.20 3.82
CA LYS A 106 -9.36 5.74 2.67
C LYS A 106 -9.38 7.26 2.67
N GLU A 107 -9.54 7.89 3.83
CA GLU A 107 -9.42 9.35 3.97
C GLU A 107 -8.01 9.83 3.60
N ASP A 108 -6.95 9.18 4.10
CA ASP A 108 -5.56 9.48 3.74
C ASP A 108 -5.31 9.35 2.23
N LEU A 109 -5.89 8.32 1.61
CA LEU A 109 -5.80 8.15 0.17
C LEU A 109 -6.51 9.30 -0.55
N PHE A 110 -7.73 9.64 -0.13
CA PHE A 110 -8.48 10.76 -0.67
C PHE A 110 -7.71 12.09 -0.53
N PHE A 111 -7.07 12.36 0.61
CA PHE A 111 -6.24 13.56 0.78
C PHE A 111 -5.03 13.58 -0.16
N LYS A 112 -4.41 12.43 -0.42
CA LYS A 112 -3.22 12.34 -1.28
C LYS A 112 -3.52 12.44 -2.77
N VAL A 113 -4.62 11.82 -3.22
CA VAL A 113 -4.88 11.67 -4.66
C VAL A 113 -6.23 12.23 -5.13
N GLY A 114 -7.07 12.73 -4.21
CA GLY A 114 -8.42 13.20 -4.49
C GLY A 114 -9.28 12.15 -5.18
N ASP A 115 -10.17 12.60 -6.05
CA ASP A 115 -11.05 11.73 -6.88
C ASP A 115 -10.31 10.89 -7.93
N LYS A 116 -8.97 10.98 -8.01
CA LYS A 116 -8.17 10.23 -8.99
C LYS A 116 -7.69 8.87 -8.46
N ALA A 117 -8.08 8.47 -7.24
CA ALA A 117 -7.67 7.21 -6.63
C ALA A 117 -7.94 5.98 -7.51
N GLU A 118 -9.16 5.84 -8.07
CA GLU A 118 -9.48 4.75 -9.02
C GLU A 118 -8.61 4.81 -10.29
N GLN A 119 -8.37 6.00 -10.85
CA GLN A 119 -7.57 6.17 -12.09
C GLN A 119 -6.08 5.88 -11.87
N ILE A 120 -5.57 6.10 -10.66
CA ILE A 120 -4.18 5.83 -10.30
C ILE A 120 -3.92 4.33 -10.21
N LYS A 121 -4.92 3.54 -9.79
CA LYS A 121 -4.81 2.07 -9.75
C LYS A 121 -4.54 1.46 -11.13
N GLU A 122 -5.19 1.98 -12.17
CA GLU A 122 -4.94 1.57 -13.57
C GLU A 122 -3.63 2.16 -14.12
N ARG A 123 -3.33 3.43 -13.86
CA ARG A 123 -2.13 4.12 -14.37
C ARG A 123 -0.82 3.67 -13.72
N LEU A 124 -0.85 3.07 -12.52
CA LEU A 124 0.36 2.60 -11.84
C LEU A 124 1.03 1.42 -12.56
N ASN A 125 0.24 0.55 -13.19
CA ASN A 125 0.78 -0.54 -14.02
C ASN A 125 1.44 -0.01 -15.31
N GLU A 126 0.83 0.98 -15.97
CA GLU A 126 1.44 1.65 -17.14
C GLU A 126 2.70 2.43 -16.75
N HIS A 127 2.70 3.10 -15.60
CA HIS A 127 3.89 3.81 -15.13
C HIS A 127 5.06 2.87 -14.80
N TYR A 128 4.81 1.69 -14.24
CA TYR A 128 5.86 0.68 -14.03
C TYR A 128 6.47 0.21 -15.35
N LYS A 129 5.66 0.09 -16.40
CA LYS A 129 6.12 -0.24 -17.75
C LYS A 129 7.03 0.85 -18.30
N ILE A 130 6.62 2.12 -18.21
CA ILE A 130 7.40 3.27 -18.66
C ILE A 130 8.73 3.39 -17.88
N ILE A 131 8.71 3.19 -16.56
CA ILE A 131 9.93 3.24 -15.73
C ILE A 131 10.89 2.10 -16.11
N ARG A 132 10.39 0.87 -16.31
CA ARG A 132 11.23 -0.23 -16.79
C ARG A 132 11.83 0.05 -18.15
N GLU A 133 11.06 0.58 -19.09
CA GLU A 133 11.54 0.95 -20.43
C GLU A 133 12.64 2.04 -20.33
N LYS A 134 12.44 3.09 -19.52
CA LYS A 134 13.46 4.11 -19.29
C LYS A 134 14.74 3.57 -18.65
N VAL A 135 14.63 2.66 -17.68
CA VAL A 135 15.80 2.03 -17.04
C VAL A 135 16.58 1.16 -18.04
N VAL A 136 15.88 0.46 -18.93
CA VAL A 136 16.49 -0.32 -20.02
C VAL A 136 17.23 0.59 -20.99
N ASP A 137 16.64 1.73 -21.38
CA ASP A 137 17.29 2.67 -22.30
C ASP A 137 18.52 3.34 -21.68
N ILE A 138 18.48 3.70 -20.40
CA ILE A 138 19.64 4.22 -19.68
C ILE A 138 20.77 3.17 -19.64
N ARG A 139 20.45 1.89 -19.35
CA ARG A 139 21.46 0.81 -19.35
C ARG A 139 22.09 0.60 -20.73
N LYS A 140 21.29 0.58 -21.79
CA LYS A 140 21.80 0.48 -23.17
C LYS A 140 22.73 1.65 -23.54
N THR A 141 22.48 2.83 -22.99
CA THR A 141 23.32 4.01 -23.23
C THR A 141 24.64 3.96 -22.45
N LEU A 142 24.71 3.17 -21.37
CA LEU A 142 25.90 3.01 -20.52
C LEU A 142 26.77 1.81 -20.90
N GLU A 143 26.18 0.77 -21.49
CA GLU A 143 26.87 -0.43 -21.97
C GLU A 143 27.39 -0.31 -23.42
N GLY A 144 27.18 0.85 -24.06
CA GLY A 144 27.67 1.21 -25.39
C GLY A 144 28.89 2.13 -25.37
#